data_AF-A0A5P3VCP8-F1
#
_entry.id   AF-A0A5P3VCP8-F1
#
_cell.length_a   1.000
_cell.length_b   1.000
_cell.length_c   1.000
_cell.angle_alpha   90.00
_cell.angle_beta   90.00
_cell.angle_gamma   90.00
#
_symmetry.space_group_name_H-M   'P 1'
#
loop_
_entity.id
_entity.type
_entity.pdbx_description
1 polymer ?
#
loop_
_entity_poly.entity_id
_entity_poly.type
_entity_poly.pdbx_seq_one_letter_code
_entity_poly.pdbx_strand_id
1 'polypeptide(L)'
;MRDIGIEETPKAIELKIQRGSFKCALFLQLLSALRADLPVELKRILDNSTSWDDACRQLVLGILADQSISIEEFSKQLRQCGVHLTSTQVASQVSAGVFPFTLILQLDYLFPTPGFERFVDGSDLARAASDAVAAMP
;
A
#
# COMPACT_ATOMS: atom_id res chain seq x y z
N MET A 1 -8.12 0.73 22.71
CA MET A 1 -7.06 -0.03 22.00
C MET A 1 -7.77 -0.90 20.98
N ARG A 2 -7.48 -0.73 19.68
CA ARG A 2 -7.95 -1.69 18.67
C ARG A 2 -7.24 -3.00 18.91
N ASP A 3 -7.96 -4.11 18.79
CA ASP A 3 -7.33 -5.41 18.81
C ASP A 3 -6.32 -5.46 17.65
N ILE A 4 -5.07 -5.80 17.94
CA ILE A 4 -4.00 -5.78 16.93
C ILE A 4 -4.29 -6.83 15.84
N GLY A 5 -5.19 -7.80 16.12
CA GLY A 5 -5.83 -8.63 15.10
C GLY A 5 -4.87 -9.57 14.38
N ILE A 6 -3.69 -9.84 14.96
CA ILE A 6 -2.70 -10.73 14.35
C ILE A 6 -3.05 -12.17 14.74
N GLU A 7 -3.79 -12.85 13.87
CA GLU A 7 -3.88 -14.32 13.81
C GLU A 7 -2.82 -14.91 12.87
N GLU A 8 -1.64 -14.29 12.78
CA GLU A 8 -0.59 -14.71 11.85
C GLU A 8 0.69 -15.08 12.62
N THR A 9 1.31 -16.20 12.23
CA THR A 9 2.60 -16.60 12.80
C THR A 9 3.75 -15.84 12.13
N PRO A 10 4.88 -15.60 12.82
CA PRO A 10 6.06 -14.95 12.22
C PRO A 10 6.51 -15.60 10.90
N LYS A 11 6.46 -16.94 10.83
CA LYS A 11 6.80 -17.70 9.62
C LYS A 11 5.82 -17.47 8.47
N ALA A 12 4.53 -17.33 8.76
CA ALA A 12 3.52 -17.02 7.74
C ALA A 12 3.72 -15.60 7.18
N ILE A 13 4.07 -14.64 8.04
CA ILE A 13 4.40 -13.26 7.64
C ILE A 13 5.64 -13.25 6.75
N GLU A 14 6.72 -13.93 7.15
CA GLU A 14 7.97 -14.01 6.37
C GLU A 14 7.73 -14.54 4.95
N LEU A 15 6.98 -15.63 4.82
CA LEU A 15 6.64 -16.21 3.52
C LEU A 15 5.80 -15.27 2.65
N LYS A 16 4.90 -14.48 3.25
CA LYS A 16 4.10 -13.49 2.53
C LYS A 16 4.93 -12.29 2.09
N ILE A 17 5.90 -11.85 2.91
CA ILE A 17 6.85 -10.80 2.54
C ILE A 17 7.70 -11.27 1.36
N GLN A 18 8.29 -12.47 1.42
CA GLN A 18 9.10 -13.03 0.33
C GLN A 18 8.33 -13.15 -0.99
N ARG A 19 7.01 -13.40 -0.93
CA ARG A 19 6.14 -13.52 -2.10
C ARG A 19 5.47 -12.21 -2.51
N GLY A 20 5.71 -11.11 -1.79
CA GLY A 20 5.03 -9.83 -2.04
C GLY A 20 3.51 -9.86 -1.84
N SER A 21 2.98 -10.80 -1.05
CA SER A 21 1.54 -11.03 -0.86
C SER A 21 1.02 -10.62 0.52
N PHE A 22 1.85 -9.97 1.34
CA PHE A 22 1.40 -9.45 2.63
C PHE A 22 0.46 -8.26 2.43
N LYS A 23 -0.62 -8.21 3.22
CA LYS A 23 -1.69 -7.22 3.07
C LYS A 23 -1.27 -5.84 3.58
N CYS A 24 -1.83 -4.78 2.99
CA CYS A 24 -1.67 -3.42 3.49
C CYS A 24 -2.13 -3.26 4.95
N ALA A 25 -3.20 -3.95 5.36
CA ALA A 25 -3.70 -3.92 6.73
C ALA A 25 -2.62 -4.34 7.75
N LEU A 26 -1.82 -5.36 7.42
CA LEU A 26 -0.74 -5.82 8.28
C LEU A 26 0.37 -4.76 8.42
N PHE A 27 0.68 -4.03 7.35
CA PHE A 27 1.62 -2.90 7.41
C PHE A 27 1.15 -1.82 8.39
N LEU A 28 -0.12 -1.41 8.30
CA LEU A 28 -0.69 -0.42 9.22
C LEU A 28 -0.73 -0.92 10.66
N GLN A 29 -1.04 -2.19 10.88
CA GLN A 29 -0.98 -2.84 12.19
C GLN A 29 0.43 -2.81 12.76
N LEU A 30 1.46 -3.13 11.95
CA LEU A 30 2.86 -3.10 12.37
C LEU A 30 3.30 -1.69 12.76
N LEU A 31 2.98 -0.68 11.94
CA LEU A 31 3.28 0.71 12.28
C LEU A 31 2.64 1.13 13.61
N SER A 32 1.38 0.74 13.83
CA SER A 32 0.67 1.00 15.09
C SER A 32 1.28 0.26 16.27
N ALA A 33 1.65 -1.02 16.10
CA ALA A 33 2.22 -1.85 17.17
C ALA A 33 3.62 -1.37 17.58
N LEU A 34 4.43 -0.96 16.60
CA LEU A 34 5.76 -0.38 16.81
C LEU A 34 5.71 1.06 17.34
N ARG A 35 4.52 1.67 17.42
CA ARG A 35 4.33 3.08 17.78
C ARG A 35 5.22 3.99 16.92
N ALA A 36 5.26 3.71 15.62
CA ALA A 36 6.02 4.49 14.67
C ALA A 36 5.59 5.98 14.70
N ASP A 37 6.51 6.88 14.38
CA ASP A 37 6.19 8.30 14.24
C ASP A 37 5.44 8.54 12.91
N LEU A 38 4.11 8.55 12.98
CA LEU A 38 3.23 8.65 11.82
C LEU A 38 3.03 10.10 11.38
N PRO A 39 3.01 10.38 10.06
CA PRO A 39 2.46 11.62 9.53
C PRO A 39 1.05 11.89 10.08
N VAL A 40 0.70 13.17 10.24
CA VAL A 40 -0.56 13.60 10.88
C VAL A 40 -1.77 13.06 10.13
N GLU A 41 -1.68 12.99 8.80
CA GLU A 41 -2.70 12.49 7.90
C GLU A 41 -2.94 11.00 8.12
N LEU A 42 -1.87 10.21 8.16
CA LEU A 42 -1.95 8.78 8.42
C LEU A 42 -2.48 8.49 9.82
N LYS A 43 -2.04 9.27 10.83
CA LYS A 43 -2.57 9.18 12.18
C LYS A 43 -4.07 9.47 12.22
N ARG A 44 -4.53 10.52 11.52
CA ARG A 44 -5.95 10.86 11.41
C ARG A 44 -6.76 9.76 10.74
N ILE A 45 -6.25 9.16 9.67
CA ILE A 45 -6.87 8.01 9.00
C ILE A 45 -7.02 6.87 9.99
N LEU A 46 -5.93 6.50 10.67
CA LEU A 46 -5.98 5.46 11.68
C LEU A 46 -7.00 5.81 12.75
N ASP A 47 -6.99 6.99 13.36
CA ASP A 47 -7.91 7.34 14.45
C ASP A 47 -9.38 7.30 14.02
N ASN A 48 -9.71 7.71 12.79
CA ASN A 48 -11.08 7.80 12.29
C ASN A 48 -11.63 6.53 11.62
N SER A 49 -10.79 5.54 11.33
CA SER A 49 -11.22 4.33 10.61
C SER A 49 -11.96 3.34 11.50
N THR A 50 -12.96 2.69 10.92
CA THR A 50 -13.78 1.68 11.63
C THR A 50 -13.13 0.29 11.67
N SER A 51 -12.24 0.00 10.70
CA SER A 51 -11.47 -1.25 10.61
C SER A 51 -10.10 -0.98 9.96
N TRP A 52 -9.20 -1.98 9.98
CA TRP A 52 -7.92 -1.90 9.28
C TRP A 52 -8.08 -1.81 7.76
N ASP A 53 -9.04 -2.55 7.20
CA ASP A 53 -9.35 -2.48 5.77
C ASP A 53 -9.92 -1.10 5.39
N ASP A 54 -10.77 -0.51 6.24
CA ASP A 54 -11.26 0.86 6.02
C ASP A 54 -10.12 1.89 6.07
N ALA A 55 -9.13 1.70 6.96
CA ALA A 55 -7.93 2.54 6.98
C ALA A 55 -7.10 2.42 5.69
N CYS A 56 -6.92 1.20 5.18
CA CYS A 56 -6.25 0.96 3.90
C CYS A 56 -6.98 1.66 2.73
N ARG A 57 -8.31 1.54 2.70
CA ARG A 57 -9.16 2.21 1.71
C ARG A 57 -8.99 3.73 1.77
N GLN A 58 -9.12 4.31 2.96
CA GLN A 58 -8.98 5.76 3.16
C GLN A 58 -7.57 6.26 2.79
N LEU A 59 -6.53 5.48 3.09
CA LEU A 59 -5.15 5.82 2.72
C LEU A 59 -4.98 5.95 1.21
N VAL A 60 -5.37 4.94 0.43
CA VAL A 60 -5.23 4.97 -1.03
C VAL A 60 -6.08 6.08 -1.64
N LEU A 61 -7.34 6.20 -1.21
CA LEU A 61 -8.23 7.23 -1.74
C LEU A 61 -7.76 8.64 -1.38
N GLY A 62 -7.16 8.83 -0.20
CA GLY A 62 -6.56 10.09 0.22
C GLY A 62 -5.39 10.48 -0.68
N ILE A 63 -4.44 9.56 -0.90
CA ILE A 63 -3.29 9.80 -1.77
C ILE A 63 -3.73 10.15 -3.21
N LEU A 64 -4.68 9.39 -3.76
CA LEU A 64 -5.19 9.63 -5.11
C LEU A 64 -5.93 10.99 -5.20
N ALA A 65 -6.71 11.34 -4.18
CA ALA A 65 -7.43 12.60 -4.13
C ALA A 65 -6.47 13.81 -4.03
N ASP A 66 -5.45 13.72 -3.18
CA ASP A 66 -4.44 14.78 -2.99
C ASP A 66 -3.69 15.08 -4.29
N GLN A 67 -3.51 14.08 -5.14
CA GLN A 67 -2.85 14.22 -6.43
C GLN A 67 -3.83 14.38 -7.61
N SER A 68 -5.14 14.46 -7.36
CA SER A 68 -6.19 14.58 -8.38
C SER A 68 -6.18 13.46 -9.43
N ILE A 69 -5.86 12.23 -9.01
CA ILE A 69 -5.75 11.04 -9.87
C ILE A 69 -6.99 10.17 -9.69
N SER A 70 -7.59 9.74 -10.79
CA SER A 70 -8.69 8.77 -10.76
C SER A 70 -8.15 7.34 -10.64
N ILE A 71 -8.98 6.41 -10.12
CA ILE A 71 -8.63 4.98 -10.11
C ILE A 71 -8.35 4.47 -11.54
N GLU A 72 -9.04 5.00 -12.54
CA GLU A 72 -8.82 4.64 -13.94
C GLU A 72 -7.41 5.03 -14.41
N GLU A 73 -6.98 6.25 -14.13
CA GLU A 73 -5.63 6.72 -14.49
C GLU A 73 -4.58 5.94 -13.69
N PHE A 74 -4.78 5.70 -12.39
CA PHE A 74 -3.88 4.86 -11.61
C PHE A 74 -3.74 3.45 -12.21
N SER A 75 -4.84 2.80 -12.56
CA SER A 75 -4.82 1.47 -13.20
C SER A 75 -4.13 1.46 -14.57
N LYS A 76 -4.16 2.58 -15.29
CA LYS A 76 -3.48 2.74 -16.57
C LYS A 76 -1.97 2.86 -16.37
N GLN A 77 -1.54 3.67 -15.39
CA GLN A 77 -0.12 3.81 -15.02
C GLN A 77 0.46 2.49 -14.51
N LEU A 78 -0.27 1.76 -13.67
CA LEU A 78 0.12 0.41 -13.23
C LEU A 78 0.41 -0.52 -14.41
N ARG A 79 -0.46 -0.53 -15.42
CA ARG A 79 -0.28 -1.34 -16.64
C ARG A 79 0.94 -0.92 -17.45
N GLN A 80 1.24 0.38 -17.52
CA GLN A 80 2.45 0.89 -18.17
C GLN A 80 3.73 0.43 -17.46
N CYS A 81 3.66 0.18 -16.16
CA CYS A 81 4.73 -0.40 -15.36
C CYS A 81 4.72 -1.94 -15.30
N GLY A 82 3.95 -2.61 -16.17
CA GLY A 82 3.91 -4.08 -16.22
C GLY A 82 3.02 -4.75 -15.17
N VAL A 83 2.27 -3.98 -14.38
CA VAL A 83 1.30 -4.51 -13.41
C VAL A 83 -0.04 -4.70 -14.10
N HIS A 84 -0.34 -5.95 -14.45
CA HIS A 84 -1.56 -6.32 -15.18
C HIS A 84 -2.79 -6.43 -14.26
N LEU A 85 -3.24 -5.30 -13.72
CA LEU A 85 -4.53 -5.18 -13.03
C LEU A 85 -5.52 -4.38 -13.89
N THR A 86 -6.75 -4.86 -14.02
CA THR A 86 -7.82 -4.09 -14.66
C THR A 86 -8.29 -2.95 -13.73
N SER A 87 -8.82 -1.87 -14.31
CA SER A 87 -9.42 -0.78 -13.51
C SER A 87 -10.49 -1.30 -12.55
N THR A 88 -11.31 -2.28 -12.98
CA THR A 88 -12.32 -2.92 -12.14
C THR A 88 -11.74 -3.71 -10.97
N GLN A 89 -10.61 -4.39 -11.16
CA GLN A 89 -9.90 -5.10 -10.08
C GLN A 89 -9.31 -4.11 -9.08
N VAL A 90 -8.64 -3.06 -9.56
CA VAL A 90 -8.08 -2.01 -8.69
C VAL A 90 -9.19 -1.34 -7.90
N ALA A 91 -10.27 -0.94 -8.55
CA ALA A 91 -11.42 -0.32 -7.90
C ALA A 91 -12.04 -1.23 -6.83
N SER A 92 -12.25 -2.51 -7.14
CA SER A 92 -12.80 -3.48 -6.19
C SER A 92 -11.90 -3.66 -4.96
N GLN A 93 -10.59 -3.85 -5.19
CA GLN A 93 -9.61 -4.00 -4.11
C GLN A 93 -9.53 -2.76 -3.22
N VAL A 94 -9.41 -1.57 -3.83
CA VAL A 94 -9.34 -0.29 -3.11
C VAL A 94 -10.64 -0.04 -2.34
N SER A 95 -11.80 -0.25 -2.97
CA SER A 95 -13.11 -0.08 -2.31
C SER A 95 -13.29 -1.03 -1.13
N ALA A 96 -12.80 -2.26 -1.22
CA ALA A 96 -12.83 -3.22 -0.11
C ALA A 96 -11.77 -2.92 0.96
N GLY A 97 -10.72 -2.15 0.62
CA GLY A 97 -9.56 -1.97 1.49
C GLY A 97 -8.64 -3.19 1.56
N VAL A 98 -8.86 -4.17 0.69
CA VAL A 98 -8.17 -5.47 0.72
C VAL A 98 -7.26 -5.60 -0.49
N PHE A 99 -5.99 -5.28 -0.30
CA PHE A 99 -4.95 -5.40 -1.31
C PHE A 99 -3.57 -5.69 -0.68
N PRO A 100 -2.64 -6.27 -1.46
CA PRO A 100 -1.25 -6.40 -1.06
C PRO A 100 -0.61 -5.04 -0.79
N PHE A 101 0.33 -4.98 0.15
CA PHE A 101 1.10 -3.77 0.42
C PHE A 101 1.90 -3.30 -0.80
N THR A 102 2.27 -4.20 -1.71
CA THR A 102 2.94 -3.84 -2.96
C THR A 102 2.14 -2.84 -3.81
N LEU A 103 0.81 -2.80 -3.68
CA LEU A 103 -0.01 -1.77 -4.35
C LEU A 103 0.27 -0.36 -3.80
N ILE A 104 0.56 -0.23 -2.49
CA ILE A 104 0.97 1.04 -1.88
C ILE A 104 2.35 1.44 -2.38
N LEU A 105 3.29 0.49 -2.47
CA LEU A 105 4.62 0.75 -3.03
C LEU A 105 4.54 1.22 -4.48
N GLN A 106 3.69 0.58 -5.30
CA GLN A 106 3.47 0.99 -6.68
C GLN A 106 2.80 2.37 -6.77
N LEU A 107 1.86 2.67 -5.86
CA LEU A 107 1.24 3.98 -5.76
C LEU A 107 2.29 5.04 -5.41
N ASP A 108 3.10 4.83 -4.38
CA ASP A 108 4.14 5.77 -3.95
C ASP A 108 5.25 5.95 -5.01
N TYR A 109 5.61 4.88 -5.73
CA TYR A 109 6.56 4.97 -6.84
C TYR A 109 6.06 5.88 -7.97
N LEU A 110 4.79 5.71 -8.37
CA LEU A 110 4.17 6.48 -9.44
C LEU A 110 3.85 7.92 -8.99
N PHE A 111 3.50 8.06 -7.72
CA PHE A 111 2.88 9.24 -7.14
C PHE A 111 3.46 9.47 -5.73
N PRO A 112 4.72 9.95 -5.63
CA PRO A 112 5.41 10.09 -4.36
C PRO A 112 4.60 10.88 -3.33
N THR A 113 4.35 10.26 -2.18
CA THR A 113 3.56 10.87 -1.11
C THR A 113 4.48 11.36 0.01
N PRO A 114 4.48 12.67 0.34
CA PRO A 114 5.31 13.19 1.41
C PRO A 114 5.06 12.47 2.74
N GLY A 115 6.14 12.08 3.42
CA GLY A 115 6.12 11.34 4.68
C GLY A 115 6.18 9.82 4.52
N PHE A 116 5.96 9.27 3.32
CA PHE A 116 6.06 7.82 3.08
C PHE A 116 7.52 7.35 2.99
N GLU A 117 8.44 8.26 2.65
CA GLU A 117 9.90 8.03 2.65
C GLU A 117 10.46 7.65 4.04
N ARG A 118 9.68 7.87 5.11
CA ARG A 118 10.02 7.44 6.47
C ARG A 118 9.93 5.92 6.66
N PHE A 119 9.16 5.25 5.80
CA PHE A 119 8.87 3.82 5.91
C PHE A 119 9.49 3.02 4.76
N VAL A 120 9.74 3.65 3.62
CA VAL A 120 10.23 3.02 2.40
C VAL A 120 11.32 3.89 1.79
N ASP A 121 12.47 3.31 1.46
CA ASP A 121 13.52 4.00 0.72
C ASP A 121 13.14 4.07 -0.77
N GLY A 122 12.95 5.29 -1.27
CA GLY A 122 12.59 5.52 -2.68
C GLY A 122 13.65 5.03 -3.67
N SER A 123 14.92 4.96 -3.28
CA SER A 123 16.00 4.43 -4.13
C SER A 123 15.89 2.91 -4.29
N ASP A 124 15.50 2.19 -3.23
CA ASP A 124 15.22 0.77 -3.29
C ASP A 124 13.98 0.47 -4.13
N LEU A 125 12.95 1.31 -4.01
CA LEU A 125 11.73 1.18 -4.80
C LEU A 125 12.00 1.40 -6.30
N ALA A 126 12.78 2.43 -6.65
CA ALA A 126 13.18 2.68 -8.03
C ALA A 126 14.06 1.56 -8.60
N ARG A 127 14.99 1.03 -7.81
CA ARG A 127 15.80 -0.13 -8.20
C ARG A 127 14.94 -1.35 -8.45
N ALA A 128 14.02 -1.66 -7.54
CA ALA A 128 13.09 -2.79 -7.69
C ALA A 128 12.21 -2.65 -8.94
N ALA A 129 11.75 -1.43 -9.26
CA ALA A 129 11.01 -1.16 -10.49
C ALA A 129 11.87 -1.38 -11.75
N SER A 130 13.13 -0.94 -11.74
CA SER A 130 14.06 -1.16 -12.85
C SER A 130 14.36 -2.64 -13.07
N ASP A 131 14.61 -3.39 -11.99
CA ASP A 131 14.88 -4.84 -12.06
C ASP A 131 13.66 -5.60 -12.59
N ALA A 132 12.45 -5.18 -12.20
CA ALA A 132 11.21 -5.77 -12.70
C ALA A 132 11.05 -5.55 -14.22
N VAL A 133 11.36 -4.36 -14.73
CA VAL A 133 11.33 -4.05 -16.18
C VAL A 133 12.37 -4.88 -16.93
N ALA A 134 13.59 -5.01 -16.39
CA ALA A 134 14.65 -5.80 -17.00
C ALA A 134 14.34 -7.32 -17.04
N ALA A 135 13.50 -7.80 -16.13
CA ALA A 135 13.06 -9.20 -16.08
C ALA A 135 11.85 -9.50 -16.98
N MET A 136 11.25 -8.50 -17.65
CA MET A 136 10.16 -8.71 -18.59
C MET A 136 10.71 -9.32 -19.90
N PRO A 137 10.18 -10.46 -20.37
CA PRO A 137 10.65 -11.16 -21.57
C PRO A 137 10.31 -10.43 -22.88
#